data_AF-A0A7M2C0F2-F1
#
_entry.id   AF-A0A7M2C0F2-F1
#
_cell.length_a   1.000
_cell.length_b   1.000
_cell.length_c   1.000
_cell.angle_alpha   90.00
_cell.angle_beta   90.00
_cell.angle_gamma   90.00
#
_symmetry.space_group_name_H-M   'P 1'
#
loop_
_entity.id
_entity.type
_entity.pdbx_description
1 polymer ?
#
loop_
_entity_poly.entity_id
_entity_poly.type
_entity_poly.pdbx_seq_one_letter_code
_entity_poly.pdbx_strand_id
1 'polypeptide(L)'
;MTKPSHFLKRNADNEPVCGCGFRPAILDDAAPVGIQWKAKRDVLDHVDALSGFRPSAPFDGSQDRKFPRAGVRPGASGRWKLTLWDEEGVMHPLPLKSQWHDTAREAFEFGQLIIGAHWRSGTRLNGTGR
;
A
#
# COMPACT_ATOMS: atom_id res chain seq x y z
N MET A 1 -30.44 2.28 3.33
CA MET A 1 -29.50 1.62 2.41
C MET A 1 -28.09 1.86 2.93
N THR A 2 -27.44 0.83 3.47
CA THR A 2 -26.03 0.90 3.88
C THR A 2 -25.17 1.08 2.63
N LYS A 3 -24.20 2.00 2.66
CA LYS A 3 -23.20 2.11 1.58
C LYS A 3 -22.52 0.75 1.40
N PRO A 4 -22.35 0.26 0.16
CA PRO A 4 -21.66 -1.01 -0.07
C PRO A 4 -20.22 -0.90 0.42
N SER A 5 -19.78 -1.85 1.25
CA SER A 5 -18.40 -1.90 1.73
C SER A 5 -17.46 -2.33 0.59
N HIS A 6 -16.37 -1.59 0.40
CA HIS A 6 -15.36 -1.87 -0.62
C HIS A 6 -14.19 -2.65 -0.01
N PHE A 7 -14.03 -3.91 -0.41
CA PHE A 7 -12.95 -4.79 0.02
C PHE A 7 -12.71 -5.88 -1.03
N LEU A 8 -11.49 -6.42 -1.11
CA LEU A 8 -11.18 -7.58 -1.95
C LEU A 8 -11.82 -8.85 -1.37
N LYS A 9 -12.59 -9.57 -2.18
CA LYS A 9 -13.11 -10.91 -1.86
C LYS A 9 -12.99 -11.83 -3.08
N ARG A 10 -13.38 -13.09 -2.91
CA ARG A 10 -13.57 -14.03 -4.03
C ARG A 10 -15.04 -14.34 -4.24
N ASN A 11 -15.47 -14.51 -5.49
CA ASN A 11 -16.82 -14.98 -5.83
C ASN A 11 -16.89 -16.52 -5.84
N ALA A 12 -18.04 -17.08 -6.26
CA ALA A 12 -18.27 -18.53 -6.34
C ALA A 12 -17.31 -19.22 -7.32
N ASP A 13 -16.89 -18.51 -8.37
CA ASP A 13 -15.95 -18.98 -9.39
C ASP A 13 -14.48 -18.76 -8.98
N ASN A 14 -14.24 -18.41 -7.71
CA ASN A 14 -12.92 -18.14 -7.14
C ASN A 14 -12.20 -16.93 -7.80
N GLU A 15 -12.93 -16.01 -8.42
CA GLU A 15 -12.38 -14.81 -9.05
C GLU A 15 -12.24 -13.65 -8.05
N PRO A 16 -11.19 -12.82 -8.17
CA PRO A 16 -11.06 -11.62 -7.36
C PRO A 16 -12.11 -10.58 -7.77
N VAL A 17 -12.96 -10.20 -6.81
CA VAL A 17 -14.02 -9.19 -6.98
C VAL A 17 -14.07 -8.25 -5.78
N CYS A 18 -14.69 -7.08 -5.93
CA CYS A 18 -14.95 -6.18 -4.81
C CYS A 18 -16.23 -6.59 -4.06
N GLY A 19 -16.28 -6.31 -2.75
CA GLY A 19 -17.48 -6.40 -1.91
C GLY A 19 -18.71 -5.71 -2.50
N CYS A 20 -18.52 -4.60 -3.23
CA CYS A 20 -19.58 -3.83 -3.89
C CYS A 20 -20.10 -4.44 -5.21
N GLY A 21 -19.49 -5.51 -5.72
CA GLY A 21 -19.88 -6.15 -6.98
C GLY A 21 -18.99 -5.81 -8.19
N PHE A 22 -17.98 -4.95 -8.05
CA PHE A 22 -17.01 -4.72 -9.11
C PHE A 22 -16.22 -5.99 -9.44
N ARG A 23 -16.24 -6.39 -10.72
CA ARG A 23 -15.48 -7.51 -11.29
C ARG A 23 -14.56 -6.97 -12.39
N PRO A 24 -13.23 -7.21 -12.33
CA PRO A 24 -12.28 -6.76 -13.35
C PRO A 24 -12.58 -7.37 -14.73
N ALA A 25 -12.56 -6.54 -15.78
CA ALA A 25 -12.76 -6.98 -17.17
C ALA A 25 -11.65 -7.93 -17.67
N ILE A 26 -10.45 -7.86 -17.07
CA ILE A 26 -9.35 -8.77 -17.44
C ILE A 26 -9.66 -10.24 -17.15
N LEU A 27 -10.67 -10.53 -16.34
CA LEU A 27 -11.13 -11.91 -16.11
C LEU A 27 -11.83 -12.52 -17.34
N ASP A 28 -12.21 -11.70 -18.33
CA ASP A 28 -12.79 -12.16 -19.58
C ASP A 28 -11.72 -12.38 -20.68
N ASP A 29 -10.45 -12.06 -20.40
CA ASP A 29 -9.34 -12.22 -21.34
C ASP A 29 -8.88 -13.69 -21.42
N ALA A 30 -8.53 -14.14 -22.62
CA ALA A 30 -8.08 -15.50 -22.89
C ALA A 30 -6.61 -15.74 -22.51
N ALA A 31 -5.82 -14.68 -22.26
CA ALA A 31 -4.40 -14.79 -21.93
C ALA A 31 -4.18 -15.26 -20.47
N PRO A 32 -3.67 -16.48 -20.23
CA PRO A 32 -3.75 -17.11 -18.90
C PRO A 32 -2.70 -16.59 -17.90
N VAL A 33 -1.59 -16.01 -18.37
CA VAL A 33 -0.45 -15.70 -17.49
C VAL A 33 -0.72 -14.45 -16.66
N GLY A 34 -0.83 -14.65 -15.35
CA GLY A 34 -0.96 -13.57 -14.37
C GLY A 34 -2.34 -12.91 -14.30
N ILE A 35 -3.36 -13.48 -14.95
CA ILE A 35 -4.72 -12.92 -15.01
C ILE A 35 -5.29 -12.68 -13.60
N GLN A 36 -5.10 -13.65 -12.70
CA GLN A 36 -5.53 -13.57 -11.30
C GLN A 36 -4.79 -12.48 -10.51
N TRP A 37 -3.51 -12.28 -10.81
CA TRP A 37 -2.71 -11.23 -10.16
C TRP A 37 -3.15 -9.85 -10.63
N LYS A 38 -3.35 -9.66 -11.94
CA LYS A 38 -3.83 -8.40 -12.52
C LYS A 38 -5.25 -8.09 -12.08
N ALA A 39 -6.17 -9.06 -12.12
CA ALA A 39 -7.53 -8.88 -11.64
C ALA A 39 -7.57 -8.53 -10.14
N LYS A 40 -6.73 -9.18 -9.31
CA LYS A 40 -6.58 -8.78 -7.90
C LYS A 40 -6.09 -7.34 -7.77
N ARG A 41 -5.15 -6.90 -8.61
CA ARG A 41 -4.65 -5.52 -8.61
C ARG A 41 -5.77 -4.54 -8.93
N ASP A 42 -6.55 -4.79 -9.98
CA ASP A 42 -7.67 -3.95 -10.41
C ASP A 42 -8.72 -3.81 -9.31
N VAL A 43 -9.08 -4.89 -8.61
CA VAL A 43 -10.00 -4.80 -7.47
C VAL A 43 -9.45 -3.94 -6.35
N LEU A 44 -8.16 -4.07 -6.04
CA LEU A 44 -7.55 -3.25 -4.99
C LEU A 44 -7.49 -1.77 -5.40
N ASP A 45 -7.16 -1.47 -6.65
CA ASP A 45 -7.18 -0.10 -7.17
C ASP A 45 -8.60 0.49 -7.14
N HIS A 46 -9.62 -0.31 -7.47
CA HIS A 46 -11.03 0.08 -7.33
C HIS A 46 -11.43 0.34 -5.87
N VAL A 47 -11.01 -0.54 -4.94
CA VAL A 47 -11.24 -0.34 -3.50
C VAL A 47 -10.56 0.93 -3.02
N ASP A 48 -9.32 1.20 -3.43
CA ASP A 48 -8.56 2.39 -3.05
C ASP A 48 -9.24 3.67 -3.56
N ALA A 49 -9.71 3.67 -4.81
CA ALA A 49 -10.40 4.80 -5.41
C ALA A 49 -11.71 5.16 -4.67
N LEU A 50 -12.49 4.16 -4.25
CA LEU A 50 -13.81 4.36 -3.65
C LEU A 50 -13.81 4.44 -2.12
N SER A 51 -12.85 3.80 -1.45
CA SER A 51 -12.59 4.01 -0.02
C SER A 51 -12.02 5.40 0.26
N GLY A 52 -11.61 6.11 -0.80
CA GLY A 52 -10.85 7.34 -0.68
C GLY A 52 -9.56 7.08 0.07
N PHE A 53 -8.85 5.99 -0.28
CA PHE A 53 -7.58 5.60 0.32
C PHE A 53 -6.62 6.78 0.23
N ARG A 54 -6.63 7.57 1.30
CA ARG A 54 -5.56 8.45 1.68
C ARG A 54 -4.68 7.52 2.49
N PRO A 55 -3.41 7.31 2.14
CA PRO A 55 -2.47 6.85 3.14
C PRO A 55 -2.34 7.98 4.17
N SER A 56 -3.33 8.11 5.04
CA SER A 56 -3.26 8.86 6.28
C SER A 56 -2.43 8.00 7.23
N ALA A 57 -1.12 8.01 7.00
CA ALA A 57 -0.10 7.65 7.97
C ALA A 57 1.20 8.07 7.28
N PRO A 58 1.98 9.01 7.86
CA PRO A 58 2.26 9.11 9.28
C PRO A 58 1.73 10.38 9.97
N PHE A 59 0.80 11.16 9.40
CA PHE A 59 0.47 12.51 9.92
C PHE A 59 -0.59 12.62 11.04
N ASP A 60 -1.29 11.55 11.41
CA ASP A 60 -2.20 11.52 12.55
C ASP A 60 -1.44 11.18 13.84
N GLY A 61 -1.41 12.03 14.86
CA GLY A 61 -0.59 11.83 16.07
C GLY A 61 -1.05 10.71 17.04
N SER A 62 -1.50 9.55 16.57
CA SER A 62 -1.96 8.48 17.47
C SER A 62 -0.79 7.79 18.19
N GLN A 63 -0.95 7.55 19.50
CA GLN A 63 0.08 6.97 20.38
C GLN A 63 0.19 5.43 20.28
N ASP A 64 -0.79 4.75 19.66
CA ASP A 64 -0.82 3.27 19.55
C ASP A 64 -0.02 2.69 18.38
N ARG A 65 0.99 3.41 17.87
CA ARG A 65 1.63 3.06 16.60
C ARG A 65 2.79 2.11 16.77
N LYS A 66 2.78 1.02 15.98
CA LYS A 66 3.90 0.07 15.90
C LYS A 66 4.99 0.58 14.95
N PHE A 67 6.23 0.41 15.36
CA PHE A 67 7.43 0.73 14.59
C PHE A 67 8.22 -0.55 14.26
N PRO A 68 9.07 -0.55 13.22
CA PRO A 68 9.24 0.49 12.21
C PRO A 68 7.99 0.69 11.35
N ARG A 69 7.83 1.88 10.74
CA ARG A 69 6.63 2.22 9.94
C ARG A 69 6.94 3.06 8.72
N ALA A 70 6.09 2.90 7.71
CA ALA A 70 6.09 3.72 6.51
C ALA A 70 4.99 4.76 6.59
N GLY A 71 5.25 5.93 6.02
CA GLY A 71 4.21 6.89 5.82
C GLY A 71 4.37 7.72 4.57
N VAL A 72 3.25 8.15 4.01
CA VAL A 72 3.15 8.73 2.68
C VAL A 72 2.40 10.06 2.73
N ARG A 73 2.85 11.06 1.99
CA ARG A 73 2.14 12.34 1.82
C ARG A 73 2.22 12.88 0.40
N PRO A 74 1.24 13.69 -0.05
CA PRO A 74 1.39 14.43 -1.28
C PRO A 74 2.51 15.48 -1.13
N GLY A 75 3.30 15.65 -2.19
CA GLY A 75 4.26 16.74 -2.33
C GLY A 75 3.72 17.84 -3.26
N ALA A 76 4.43 18.98 -3.27
CA ALA A 76 4.06 20.12 -4.10
C ALA A 76 4.09 19.83 -5.62
N SER A 77 4.83 18.82 -6.06
CA SER A 77 4.96 18.42 -7.46
C SER A 77 3.88 17.46 -7.95
N GLY A 78 2.86 17.15 -7.14
CA GLY A 78 1.87 16.12 -7.44
C GLY A 78 2.37 14.69 -7.21
N ARG A 79 3.66 14.50 -6.93
CA ARG A 79 4.26 13.22 -6.53
C ARG A 79 4.08 12.96 -5.04
N TRP A 80 4.09 11.70 -4.65
CA TRP A 80 3.91 11.25 -3.29
C TRP A 80 5.26 10.99 -2.62
N LYS A 81 5.48 11.59 -1.45
CA LYS A 81 6.68 11.42 -0.64
C LYS A 81 6.50 10.26 0.34
N LEU A 82 7.39 9.27 0.27
CA LEU A 82 7.59 8.26 1.29
C LEU A 82 8.54 8.78 2.39
N THR A 83 8.14 8.53 3.64
CA THR A 83 8.95 8.71 4.83
C THR A 83 8.92 7.41 5.63
N LEU A 84 10.08 6.94 6.09
CA LEU A 84 10.19 5.79 6.98
C LEU A 84 10.53 6.26 8.39
N TRP A 85 10.05 5.55 9.41
CA TRP A 85 10.32 5.84 10.82
C TRP A 85 10.77 4.57 11.54
N ASP A 86 11.86 4.70 12.28
CA ASP A 86 12.48 3.61 13.06
C ASP A 86 11.82 3.48 14.42
N GLU A 87 11.59 4.64 15.04
CA GLU A 87 11.01 4.85 16.36
C GLU A 87 10.23 6.17 16.36
N GLU A 88 9.63 6.51 17.50
CA GLU A 88 8.99 7.81 17.66
C GLU A 88 10.03 8.95 17.50
N GLY A 89 9.75 9.90 16.61
CA GLY A 89 10.67 11.00 16.31
C GLY A 89 11.90 10.63 15.47
N VAL A 90 12.19 9.35 15.24
CA VAL A 90 13.37 8.90 14.50
C VAL A 90 12.98 8.56 13.05
N MET A 91 13.28 9.47 12.13
CA MET A 91 13.02 9.29 10.70
C MET A 91 14.20 8.59 10.02
N HIS A 92 13.91 7.54 9.26
CA HIS A 92 14.90 6.86 8.43
C HIS A 92 15.13 7.60 7.12
N PRO A 93 16.37 7.99 6.79
CA PRO A 93 16.69 8.70 5.56
C PRO A 93 16.62 7.76 4.36
N LEU A 94 15.81 8.13 3.35
CA LEU A 94 15.80 7.46 2.05
C LEU A 94 16.58 8.27 1.01
N PRO A 95 17.28 7.62 0.05
CA PRO A 95 17.84 8.30 -1.11
C PRO A 95 16.78 9.13 -1.84
N LEU A 96 17.15 10.32 -2.36
CA LEU A 96 16.21 11.25 -2.99
C LEU A 96 15.39 10.63 -4.13
N LYS A 97 15.95 9.65 -4.86
CA LYS A 97 15.25 8.93 -5.95
C LYS A 97 14.20 7.96 -5.42
N SER A 98 14.41 7.40 -4.24
CA SER A 98 13.56 6.37 -3.62
C SER A 98 12.49 6.95 -2.70
N GLN A 99 12.49 8.27 -2.47
CA GLN A 99 11.52 8.93 -1.59
C GLN A 99 10.27 9.41 -2.33
N TRP A 100 10.28 9.50 -3.67
CA TRP A 100 9.20 10.12 -4.45
C TRP A 100 8.61 9.12 -5.45
N HIS A 101 7.28 8.99 -5.45
CA HIS A 101 6.53 8.06 -6.28
C HIS A 101 5.38 8.77 -6.98
N ASP A 102 4.87 8.18 -8.06
CA ASP A 102 3.85 8.81 -8.88
C ASP A 102 2.46 8.57 -8.28
N THR A 103 2.29 7.48 -7.52
CA THR A 103 1.08 7.21 -6.74
C THR A 103 1.34 7.03 -5.25
N ALA A 104 0.32 7.33 -4.44
CA ALA A 104 0.35 7.13 -2.99
C ALA A 104 0.57 5.66 -2.61
N ARG A 105 0.00 4.76 -3.42
CA ARG A 105 0.09 3.31 -3.25
C ARG A 105 1.48 2.78 -3.50
N GLU A 106 2.13 3.19 -4.59
CA GLU A 106 3.51 2.81 -4.89
C GLU A 106 4.46 3.22 -3.77
N ALA A 107 4.32 4.46 -3.26
CA ALA A 107 5.10 4.92 -2.11
C ALA A 107 4.90 4.02 -0.88
N PHE A 108 3.65 3.65 -0.58
CA PHE A 108 3.35 2.83 0.59
C PHE A 108 3.85 1.39 0.43
N GLU A 109 3.60 0.76 -0.71
CA GLU A 109 4.06 -0.61 -1.02
C GLU A 109 5.59 -0.70 -0.99
N PHE A 110 6.28 0.31 -1.52
CA PHE A 110 7.73 0.41 -1.45
C PHE A 110 8.23 0.53 0.01
N GLY A 111 7.58 1.35 0.83
CA GLY A 111 7.91 1.46 2.26
C GLY A 111 7.71 0.16 3.04
N GLN A 112 6.62 -0.57 2.78
CA GLN A 112 6.35 -1.88 3.37
C GLN A 112 7.40 -2.92 2.96
N LEU A 113 7.85 -2.88 1.71
CA LEU A 113 8.90 -3.77 1.22
C LEU A 113 10.22 -3.57 1.97
N ILE A 114 10.62 -2.32 2.21
CA ILE A 114 11.83 -1.99 2.98
C ILE A 114 11.69 -2.51 4.42
N ILE A 115 10.58 -2.18 5.10
CA ILE A 115 10.34 -2.65 6.48
C ILE A 115 10.37 -4.17 6.57
N GLY A 116 9.69 -4.87 5.65
CA GLY A 116 9.66 -6.32 5.61
C GLY A 116 11.04 -6.93 5.34
N ALA A 117 11.88 -6.31 4.52
CA ALA A 117 13.26 -6.74 4.30
C ALA A 117 14.08 -6.66 5.60
N HIS A 118 14.03 -5.53 6.30
CA HIS A 118 14.74 -5.32 7.57
C HIS A 118 14.27 -6.28 8.68
N TRP A 119 12.97 -6.52 8.79
CA TRP A 119 12.45 -7.52 9.73
C TRP A 119 12.96 -8.93 9.45
N ARG A 120 13.00 -9.33 8.18
CA ARG A 120 13.50 -10.66 7.80
C ARG A 120 15.00 -10.81 8.00
N SER A 121 15.77 -9.73 7.87
CA SER A 121 17.21 -9.75 8.15
C SER A 121 17.56 -9.61 9.63
N GLY A 122 16.58 -9.39 10.52
CA GLY A 122 16.84 -9.14 11.94
C GLY A 122 17.58 -7.83 12.19
N THR A 123 17.54 -6.89 11.25
CA THR A 123 18.18 -5.58 11.38
C THR A 123 17.12 -4.50 11.56
N ARG A 124 17.44 -3.48 12.34
CA ARG A 124 16.65 -2.25 12.35
C ARG A 124 16.81 -1.55 11.00
N LEU A 125 15.87 -0.66 10.67
CA LEU A 125 15.93 0.17 9.46
C LEU A 125 17.24 0.99 9.42
N ASN A 126 17.72 1.54 10.54
CA ASN A 126 19.04 2.20 10.65
C ASN A 126 20.26 1.25 10.58
N GLY A 127 20.06 -0.05 10.32
CA GLY A 127 21.14 -1.02 10.12
C GLY A 127 21.78 -1.58 11.38
N THR A 128 21.34 -1.19 12.59
CA THR A 128 21.83 -1.83 13.82
C THR A 128 21.13 -3.17 14.03
N GLY A 129 21.87 -4.17 14.52
CA GLY A 129 21.31 -5.47 14.89
C GLY A 129 20.23 -5.32 15.95
N ARG A 130 19.19 -6.16 15.90
CA ARG A 130 18.10 -6.14 16.88
C ARG A 130 18.51 -6.68 18.23
#